data_AF-A0A7S0NSR6-F1
#
_entry.id   AF-A0A7S0NSR6-F1
#
_cell.length_a   1.000
_cell.length_b   1.000
_cell.length_c   1.000
_cell.angle_alpha   90.00
_cell.angle_beta   90.00
_cell.angle_gamma   90.00
#
_symmetry.space_group_name_H-M   'P 1'
#
loop_
_entity.id
_entity.type
_entity.pdbx_description
1 polymer ?
#
loop_
_entity_poly.entity_id
_entity_poly.type
_entity_poly.pdbx_seq_one_letter_code
_entity_poly.pdbx_strand_id
1 'polypeptide(L)'
;EYEAWVGQLEVAGYDDAQETLGVCEPEGGFEALQTQVMLALRTDSGVNLSELSVAGELGAVAAAACRQAAQELPTEWVALLGSGEQEVLRLKDPHGFLFSNDAISTVLARMDEHMPSGK
;
A
#
# COMPACT_ATOMS: atom_id res chain seq x y z
N GLU A 1 -17.92 0.45 -10.80
CA GLU A 1 -17.86 0.41 -9.32
C GLU A 1 -16.42 0.57 -8.83
N TYR A 2 -15.47 -0.24 -9.27
CA TYR A 2 -14.03 -0.12 -8.95
C TYR A 2 -13.41 1.26 -9.27
N GLU A 3 -13.64 1.82 -10.46
CA GLU A 3 -13.08 3.14 -10.82
C GLU A 3 -13.66 4.30 -9.98
N ALA A 4 -14.94 4.22 -9.63
CA ALA A 4 -15.58 5.20 -8.75
C ALA A 4 -15.02 5.13 -7.33
N TRP A 5 -14.58 3.94 -6.92
CA TRP A 5 -13.98 3.66 -5.63
C TRP A 5 -12.55 4.19 -5.51
N VAL A 6 -11.73 3.98 -6.55
CA VAL A 6 -10.39 4.59 -6.66
C VAL A 6 -10.50 6.12 -6.71
N GLY A 7 -11.47 6.66 -7.45
CA GLY A 7 -11.72 8.10 -7.48
C GLY A 7 -12.14 8.68 -6.11
N GLN A 8 -12.86 7.92 -5.27
CA GLN A 8 -13.17 8.34 -3.90
C GLN A 8 -11.93 8.36 -3.00
N LEU A 9 -11.03 7.38 -3.15
CA LEU A 9 -9.76 7.34 -2.41
C LEU A 9 -8.85 8.53 -2.75
N GLU A 10 -8.83 8.93 -4.03
CA GLU A 10 -8.04 10.09 -4.49
C GLU A 10 -8.60 11.44 -4.01
N VAL A 11 -9.92 11.54 -3.76
CA VAL A 11 -10.59 12.79 -3.38
C VAL A 11 -10.78 12.94 -1.86
N ALA A 12 -11.16 11.87 -1.16
CA ALA A 12 -11.53 11.91 0.25
C ALA A 12 -10.37 11.60 1.20
N GLY A 13 -9.26 11.03 0.71
CA GLY A 13 -8.24 10.45 1.57
C GLY A 13 -8.65 9.08 2.11
N TYR A 14 -7.66 8.33 2.59
CA TYR A 14 -7.81 6.90 2.92
C TYR A 14 -8.76 6.65 4.10
N ASP A 15 -8.66 7.47 5.14
CA ASP A 15 -9.41 7.28 6.39
C ASP A 15 -10.93 7.46 6.18
N ASP A 16 -11.33 8.52 5.46
CA ASP A 16 -12.73 8.81 5.16
C ASP A 16 -13.35 7.80 4.18
N ALA A 17 -12.55 7.29 3.25
CA ALA A 17 -13.00 6.24 2.33
C ALA A 17 -13.26 4.92 3.07
N GLN A 18 -12.39 4.50 3.99
CA GLN A 18 -12.56 3.26 4.75
C GLN A 18 -13.86 3.24 5.59
N GLU A 19 -14.22 4.36 6.20
CA GLU A 19 -15.47 4.51 6.94
C GLU A 19 -16.69 4.40 6.01
N THR A 20 -16.65 5.10 4.87
CA THR A 20 -17.72 5.07 3.85
C THR A 20 -17.97 3.66 3.30
N LEU A 21 -16.93 2.83 3.28
CA LEU A 21 -16.93 1.51 2.65
C LEU A 21 -17.16 0.35 3.63
N GLY A 22 -17.30 0.64 4.92
CA GLY A 22 -17.58 -0.36 5.95
C GLY A 22 -16.43 -1.35 6.17
N VAL A 23 -15.19 -0.97 5.85
CA VAL A 23 -13.99 -1.85 5.98
C VAL A 23 -13.40 -1.81 7.40
N CYS A 24 -14.03 -1.06 8.32
CA CYS A 24 -13.51 -0.82 9.65
C CYS A 24 -14.00 -1.90 10.64
N GLU A 25 -13.29 -3.03 10.75
CA GLU A 25 -13.31 -3.85 11.96
C GLU A 25 -12.00 -3.69 12.75
N PRO A 26 -12.05 -3.28 14.03
CA PRO A 26 -10.88 -2.83 14.80
C PRO A 26 -10.01 -3.96 15.40
N GLU A 27 -10.18 -5.22 15.00
CA GLU A 27 -9.44 -6.34 15.60
C GLU A 27 -8.06 -6.61 14.97
N GLY A 28 -7.71 -5.97 13.85
CA GLY A 28 -6.47 -6.28 13.13
C GLY A 28 -5.76 -5.05 12.57
N GLY A 29 -5.02 -4.30 13.40
CA GLY A 29 -4.23 -3.14 12.94
C GLY A 29 -3.31 -3.45 11.76
N PHE A 30 -2.90 -4.71 11.60
CA PHE A 30 -2.17 -5.20 10.42
C PHE A 30 -3.05 -5.35 9.17
N GLU A 31 -4.25 -5.92 9.28
CA GLU A 31 -5.18 -6.06 8.14
C GLU A 31 -5.66 -4.70 7.64
N ALA A 32 -5.89 -3.76 8.57
CA ALA A 32 -6.18 -2.36 8.23
C ALA A 32 -5.01 -1.71 7.47
N LEU A 33 -3.77 -1.96 7.90
CA LEU A 33 -2.57 -1.45 7.25
C LEU A 33 -2.33 -2.08 5.86
N GLN A 34 -2.52 -3.39 5.72
CA GLN A 34 -2.46 -4.10 4.44
C GLN A 34 -3.49 -3.55 3.46
N THR A 35 -4.71 -3.35 3.94
CA THR A 35 -5.78 -2.73 3.16
C THR A 35 -5.32 -1.35 2.70
N GLN A 36 -4.90 -0.47 3.61
CA GLN A 36 -4.45 0.88 3.28
C GLN A 36 -3.34 0.88 2.23
N VAL A 37 -2.32 0.03 2.36
CA VAL A 37 -1.22 -0.09 1.38
C VAL A 37 -1.73 -0.56 0.02
N MET A 38 -2.58 -1.60 -0.02
CA MET A 38 -3.22 -2.07 -1.26
C MET A 38 -4.01 -0.94 -1.95
N LEU A 39 -4.78 -0.16 -1.18
CA LEU A 39 -5.58 0.93 -1.72
C LEU A 39 -4.70 2.01 -2.31
N ALA A 40 -3.65 2.38 -1.58
CA ALA A 40 -2.74 3.42 -2.00
C ALA A 40 -1.99 3.09 -3.29
N LEU A 41 -1.56 1.83 -3.45
CA LEU A 41 -0.92 1.35 -4.68
C LEU A 41 -1.85 1.38 -5.90
N ARG A 42 -3.17 1.39 -5.71
CA ARG A 42 -4.18 1.50 -6.79
C ARG A 42 -4.47 2.94 -7.20
N THR A 43 -3.83 3.92 -6.60
CA THR A 43 -3.92 5.34 -6.97
C THR A 43 -2.68 5.78 -7.75
N ASP A 44 -2.81 6.89 -8.46
CA ASP A 44 -1.65 7.57 -9.03
C ASP A 44 -0.72 8.18 -7.97
N SER A 45 -1.10 8.25 -6.71
CA SER A 45 -0.22 8.78 -5.66
C SER A 45 0.71 7.71 -5.09
N GLY A 46 0.29 6.43 -5.07
CA GLY A 46 1.05 5.35 -4.46
C GLY A 46 1.14 5.46 -2.94
N VAL A 47 2.13 4.77 -2.36
CA VAL A 47 2.35 4.70 -0.91
C VAL A 47 3.54 5.56 -0.53
N ASN A 48 3.33 6.53 0.37
CA ASN A 48 4.42 7.32 0.95
C ASN A 48 5.12 6.50 2.05
N LEU A 49 6.30 5.96 1.74
CA LEU A 49 7.06 5.10 2.64
C LEU A 49 7.68 5.88 3.80
N SER A 50 7.99 7.16 3.60
CA SER A 50 8.53 8.03 4.65
C SER A 50 7.47 8.29 5.72
N GLU A 51 6.24 8.61 5.33
CA GLU A 51 5.09 8.76 6.25
C GLU A 51 4.74 7.44 6.94
N LEU A 52 4.70 6.34 6.18
CA LEU A 52 4.43 5.01 6.72
C LEU A 52 5.46 4.63 7.79
N SER A 53 6.74 4.95 7.56
CA SER A 53 7.82 4.58 8.48
C SER A 53 7.78 5.27 9.85
N VAL A 54 7.10 6.42 9.95
CA VAL A 54 6.95 7.16 11.21
C VAL A 54 5.58 6.92 11.88
N ALA A 55 4.69 6.18 11.24
CA ALA A 55 3.35 5.83 11.75
C ALA A 55 3.35 4.71 12.82
N GLY A 56 4.49 4.50 13.49
CA GLY A 56 4.67 3.47 14.51
C GLY A 56 5.38 2.21 13.99
N GLU A 57 5.52 1.20 14.86
CA GLU A 57 6.29 -0.01 14.59
C GLU A 57 5.77 -0.80 13.39
N LEU A 58 4.44 -0.98 13.30
CA LEU A 58 3.81 -1.67 12.18
C LEU A 58 4.01 -0.92 10.85
N GLY A 59 3.96 0.41 10.89
CA GLY A 59 4.23 1.26 9.73
C GLY A 59 5.69 1.18 9.27
N ALA A 60 6.65 1.19 10.19
CA ALA A 60 8.07 0.99 9.89
C ALA A 60 8.33 -0.37 9.21
N VAL A 61 7.69 -1.43 9.72
CA VAL A 61 7.76 -2.77 9.14
C VAL A 61 7.14 -2.81 7.74
N ALA A 62 5.96 -2.24 7.55
CA ALA A 62 5.30 -2.18 6.25
C ALA A 62 6.12 -1.37 5.22
N ALA A 63 6.75 -0.26 5.62
CA ALA A 63 7.62 0.51 4.76
C ALA A 63 8.86 -0.30 4.32
N ALA A 64 9.47 -1.07 5.22
CA ALA A 64 10.58 -1.97 4.88
C ALA A 64 10.13 -3.07 3.90
N ALA A 65 8.97 -3.69 4.14
CA ALA A 65 8.40 -4.70 3.25
C ALA A 65 8.11 -4.13 1.85
N CYS A 66 7.56 -2.92 1.76
CA CYS A 66 7.34 -2.22 0.49
C CYS A 66 8.64 -1.99 -0.28
N ARG A 67 9.72 -1.58 0.40
CA ARG A 67 11.05 -1.41 -0.23
C ARG A 67 11.60 -2.73 -0.75
N GLN A 68 11.45 -3.81 0.01
CA GLN A 68 11.89 -5.12 -0.43
C GLN A 68 11.11 -5.58 -1.66
N ALA A 69 9.77 -5.49 -1.62
CA ALA A 69 8.93 -5.84 -2.76
C ALA A 69 9.30 -5.02 -4.01
N ALA A 70 9.61 -3.73 -3.86
CA ALA A 70 10.04 -2.87 -4.96
C ALA A 70 11.38 -3.29 -5.59
N GLN A 71 12.26 -3.96 -4.85
CA GLN A 71 13.53 -4.49 -5.37
C GLN A 71 13.35 -5.80 -6.13
N GLU A 72 12.31 -6.57 -5.81
CA GLU A 72 12.01 -7.86 -6.44
C GLU A 72 11.13 -7.73 -7.68
N LEU A 73 10.24 -6.74 -7.67
CA LEU A 73 9.30 -6.51 -8.75
C LEU A 73 10.02 -5.93 -9.99
N PRO A 74 9.57 -6.29 -11.21
CA PRO A 74 10.12 -5.71 -12.42
C PRO A 74 9.97 -4.19 -12.45
N THR A 75 11.02 -3.48 -12.89
CA THR A 75 11.00 -2.01 -12.96
C THR A 75 9.96 -1.46 -13.92
N GLU A 76 9.44 -2.27 -14.84
CA GLU A 76 8.30 -1.95 -15.70
C GLU A 76 6.95 -1.94 -14.97
N TRP A 77 6.86 -2.53 -13.77
CA TRP A 77 5.62 -2.60 -12.99
C TRP A 77 5.59 -1.57 -11.86
N VAL A 78 6.73 -1.28 -11.26
CA VAL A 78 6.83 -0.40 -10.09
C VAL A 78 7.88 0.69 -10.28
N ALA A 79 7.70 1.79 -9.57
CA ALA A 79 8.68 2.85 -9.44
C ALA A 79 8.79 3.27 -7.98
N LEU A 80 10.02 3.26 -7.46
CA LEU A 80 10.35 3.91 -6.20
C LEU A 80 10.83 5.32 -6.52
N LEU A 81 10.04 6.31 -6.15
CA LEU A 81 10.28 7.73 -6.46
C LEU A 81 10.83 8.45 -5.23
N GLY A 82 11.80 9.32 -5.46
CA GLY A 82 12.42 10.14 -4.41
C GLY A 82 13.46 9.39 -3.59
N SER A 83 13.90 10.01 -2.50
CA SER A 83 14.90 9.47 -1.57
C SER A 83 14.82 10.17 -0.22
N GLY A 84 15.06 9.45 0.88
CA GLY A 84 15.12 10.05 2.22
C GLY A 84 13.75 10.46 2.76
N GLU A 85 13.51 11.75 2.95
CA GLU A 85 12.30 12.27 3.61
C GLU A 85 11.04 12.23 2.74
N GLN A 86 11.18 12.00 1.44
CA GLN A 86 10.06 11.79 0.52
C GLN A 86 10.38 10.62 -0.40
N GLU A 87 10.00 9.43 0.03
CA GLU A 87 10.12 8.18 -0.74
C GLU A 87 8.74 7.59 -0.96
N VAL A 88 8.38 7.35 -2.23
CA VAL A 88 7.05 6.89 -2.61
C VAL A 88 7.16 5.65 -3.49
N LEU A 89 6.45 4.58 -3.13
CA LEU A 89 6.28 3.41 -3.98
C LEU A 89 5.02 3.57 -4.83
N ARG A 90 5.16 3.50 -6.15
CA ARG A 90 4.05 3.56 -7.11
C ARG A 90 4.04 2.37 -8.04
N LEU A 91 2.84 1.95 -8.42
CA LEU A 91 2.66 1.12 -9.60
C LEU A 91 2.74 2.01 -10.86
N LYS A 92 3.33 1.50 -11.94
CA LYS A 92 3.36 2.19 -13.24
C LYS A 92 2.04 2.10 -13.99
N ASP A 93 1.22 1.12 -13.64
CA ASP A 93 -0.13 0.95 -14.16
C ASP A 93 -1.10 0.67 -12.99
N PRO A 94 -1.39 1.68 -12.15
CA PRO A 94 -2.18 1.50 -10.93
C PRO A 94 -3.64 1.07 -11.21
N HIS A 95 -4.15 1.37 -12.40
CA HIS A 95 -5.48 0.97 -12.85
C HIS A 95 -5.49 -0.30 -13.71
N GLY A 96 -4.33 -0.69 -14.26
CA GLY A 96 -4.21 -1.83 -15.16
C GLY A 96 -4.25 -3.16 -14.45
N PHE A 97 -5.28 -3.92 -14.74
CA PHE A 97 -5.69 -5.11 -14.01
C PHE A 97 -4.68 -6.27 -14.04
N LEU A 98 -3.82 -6.36 -15.07
CA LEU A 98 -2.98 -7.54 -15.31
C LEU A 98 -1.74 -7.61 -14.42
N PHE A 99 -1.02 -6.49 -14.24
CA PHE A 99 0.25 -6.48 -13.50
C PHE A 99 0.15 -5.84 -12.12
N SER A 100 -0.86 -4.98 -11.90
CA SER A 100 -1.09 -4.33 -10.61
C SER A 100 -1.41 -5.34 -9.50
N ASN A 101 -2.22 -6.36 -9.81
CA ASN A 101 -2.61 -7.36 -8.81
C ASN A 101 -1.43 -8.25 -8.38
N ASP A 102 -0.52 -8.60 -9.29
CA ASP A 102 0.69 -9.37 -8.97
C ASP A 102 1.69 -8.52 -8.15
N ALA A 103 1.84 -7.24 -8.52
CA ALA A 103 2.66 -6.30 -7.77
C ALA A 103 2.14 -6.08 -6.34
N ILE A 104 0.84 -5.84 -6.19
CA ILE A 104 0.17 -5.69 -4.89
C ILE A 104 0.32 -6.97 -4.07
N SER A 105 0.08 -8.13 -4.68
CA SER A 105 0.20 -9.42 -3.98
C SER A 105 1.61 -9.67 -3.47
N THR A 106 2.64 -9.26 -4.23
CA THR A 106 4.05 -9.34 -3.80
C THR A 106 4.33 -8.41 -2.62
N VAL A 107 3.81 -7.18 -2.64
CA VAL A 107 3.93 -6.24 -1.52
C VAL A 107 3.28 -6.82 -0.26
N LEU A 108 2.06 -7.34 -0.36
CA LEU A 108 1.34 -7.93 0.78
C LEU A 108 2.05 -9.17 1.33
N ALA A 109 2.56 -10.05 0.46
CA ALA A 109 3.33 -11.21 0.88
C ALA A 109 4.59 -10.82 1.68
N ARG A 110 5.30 -9.75 1.26
CA ARG A 110 6.43 -9.23 2.03
C ARG A 110 6.00 -8.62 3.35
N MET A 111 4.86 -7.94 3.40
CA MET A 111 4.32 -7.42 4.66
C MET A 111 3.98 -8.57 5.63
N ASP A 112 3.37 -9.65 5.15
CA ASP A 112 3.10 -10.86 5.95
C ASP A 112 4.37 -11.50 6.50
N GLU A 113 5.44 -11.57 5.71
CA GLU A 113 6.71 -12.16 6.14
C GLU A 113 7.46 -11.31 7.17
N HIS A 114 7.36 -9.98 7.08
CA HIS A 114 8.03 -9.09 8.02
C HIS A 114 7.25 -8.94 9.33
N MET A 115 5.95 -9.20 9.31
CA MET A 115 5.17 -9.20 10.54
C MET A 115 5.31 -10.52 11.27
N PRO A 116 5.54 -10.52 12.59
CA PRO A 116 5.42 -11.74 13.36
C PRO A 116 3.98 -12.24 13.22
N SER A 117 3.81 -13.45 12.68
CA SER A 117 2.53 -14.15 12.71
C SER A 117 2.13 -14.33 14.17
N GLY A 118 1.31 -13.43 14.69
CA GLY A 118 0.69 -13.55 16.00
C GLY A 118 -0.20 -14.79 15.98
N LYS A 119 0.30 -15.87 16.57
CA LYS A 119 -0.57 -16.92 17.12
C LYS A 119 -1.05 -16.49 18.50
#